data_AF-A0A1F8RUL7-F1
#
_entry.id   AF-A0A1F8RUL7-F1
#
_cell.length_a   1.000
_cell.length_b   1.000
_cell.length_c   1.000
_cell.angle_alpha   90.00
_cell.angle_beta   90.00
_cell.angle_gamma   90.00
#
_symmetry.space_group_name_H-M   'P 1'
#
loop_
_entity.id
_entity.type
_entity.pdbx_description
1 polymer ?
#
loop_
_entity_poly.entity_id
_entity_poly.type
_entity_poly.pdbx_seq_one_letter_code
_entity_poly.pdbx_strand_id
1 'polypeptide(L)'
;MPREHLARLTFVVPLAVAHRDGRVLRRVREVSLFGRGDRGLQVRRIAAWDERRDAFSALEEAEERAALAERLGLKKRTFDRELVRREAFLQRLMADGVAELDAVQEAVEAFRNETAE
;
A
#
# COMPACT_ATOMS: atom_id res chain seq x y z
N MET A 1 3.31 0.45 -26.27
CA MET A 1 2.39 1.33 -25.52
C MET A 1 3.08 2.67 -25.30
N PRO A 2 2.47 3.83 -25.60
CA PRO A 2 3.08 5.13 -25.32
C PRO A 2 3.34 5.31 -23.81
N ARG A 3 4.49 5.91 -23.44
CA ARG A 3 4.86 6.13 -22.02
C ARG A 3 3.82 6.95 -21.26
N GLU A 4 3.12 7.85 -21.95
CA GLU A 4 2.04 8.67 -21.42
C GLU A 4 0.86 7.85 -20.89
N HIS A 5 0.63 6.65 -21.44
CA HIS A 5 -0.43 5.77 -20.96
C HIS A 5 -0.03 5.05 -19.66
N LEU A 6 1.27 4.81 -19.44
CA LEU A 6 1.76 4.21 -18.20
C LEU A 6 1.54 5.14 -17.00
N ALA A 7 1.54 6.46 -17.21
CA ALA A 7 1.25 7.43 -16.15
C ALA A 7 -0.20 7.40 -15.67
N ARG A 8 -1.10 6.64 -16.33
CA ARG A 8 -2.47 6.40 -15.86
C ARG A 8 -2.56 5.25 -14.86
N LEU A 9 -1.54 4.40 -14.79
CA LEU A 9 -1.45 3.38 -13.74
C LEU A 9 -1.30 4.07 -12.39
N THR A 10 -1.87 3.48 -11.35
CA THR A 10 -1.69 4.00 -9.98
C THR A 10 -0.55 3.25 -9.31
N PHE A 11 -0.60 1.92 -9.28
CA PHE A 11 0.42 1.10 -8.66
C PHE A 11 0.85 -0.06 -9.58
N VAL A 12 2.08 -0.50 -9.40
CA VAL A 12 2.55 -1.83 -9.79
C VAL A 12 3.09 -2.52 -8.54
N VAL A 13 2.60 -3.73 -8.28
CA VAL A 13 2.87 -4.51 -7.06
C VAL A 13 3.39 -5.90 -7.47
N PRO A 14 4.69 -6.04 -7.80
CA PRO A 14 5.28 -7.34 -8.10
C PRO A 14 5.28 -8.25 -6.87
N LEU A 15 5.02 -9.54 -7.08
CA LEU A 15 5.15 -10.58 -6.06
C LEU A 15 6.47 -11.33 -6.26
N ALA A 16 7.22 -11.52 -5.18
CA ALA A 16 8.39 -12.39 -5.13
C ALA A 16 8.00 -13.75 -4.54
N VAL A 17 8.59 -14.80 -5.12
CA VAL A 17 8.59 -16.16 -4.56
C VAL A 17 10.01 -16.44 -4.09
N ALA A 18 10.19 -16.56 -2.77
CA ALA A 18 11.48 -16.77 -2.13
C ALA A 18 11.52 -18.12 -1.40
N HIS A 19 12.72 -18.59 -1.09
CA HIS A 19 12.93 -19.82 -0.32
C HIS A 19 13.71 -19.51 0.95
N ARG A 20 13.17 -19.89 2.11
CA ARG A 20 13.81 -19.70 3.41
C ARG A 20 13.50 -20.89 4.30
N ASP A 21 14.53 -21.47 4.93
CA ASP A 21 14.41 -22.62 5.83
C ASP A 21 13.64 -23.82 5.21
N GLY A 22 13.88 -24.07 3.92
CA GLY A 22 13.22 -25.15 3.15
C GLY A 22 11.75 -24.87 2.80
N ARG A 23 11.23 -23.67 3.08
CA ARG A 23 9.85 -23.28 2.80
C ARG A 23 9.77 -22.22 1.70
N VAL A 24 8.73 -22.32 0.88
CA VAL A 24 8.38 -21.31 -0.11
C VAL A 24 7.65 -20.16 0.58
N LEU A 25 8.13 -18.95 0.39
CA LEU A 25 7.53 -17.71 0.87
C LEU A 25 7.02 -16.90 -0.33
N ARG A 26 5.85 -16.29 -0.17
CA ARG A 26 5.31 -15.30 -1.12
C ARG A 26 5.29 -13.95 -0.42
N ARG A 27 5.86 -12.93 -1.06
CA ARG A 27 6.00 -11.58 -0.51
C ARG A 27 5.73 -10.57 -1.60
N VAL A 28 5.09 -9.45 -1.26
CA VAL A 28 5.15 -8.27 -2.12
C VAL A 28 6.62 -7.86 -2.22
N ARG A 29 7.17 -7.72 -3.43
CA ARG A 29 8.58 -7.35 -3.59
C ARG A 29 8.79 -5.86 -3.34
N GLU A 30 7.93 -5.06 -3.94
CA GLU A 30 7.88 -3.62 -3.81
C GLU A 30 6.50 -3.10 -4.22
N VAL A 31 6.23 -1.85 -3.90
CA VAL A 31 5.08 -1.11 -4.43
C VAL A 31 5.61 0.13 -5.13
N SER A 32 5.37 0.21 -6.44
CA SER A 32 5.76 1.34 -7.27
C SER A 32 4.53 2.19 -7.59
N LEU A 33 4.54 3.44 -7.16
CA LEU A 33 3.56 4.48 -7.47
C LEU A 33 3.93 5.16 -8.80
N PHE A 34 2.96 5.20 -9.71
CA PHE A 34 3.11 5.83 -11.02
C PHE A 34 2.42 7.18 -11.03
N GLY A 35 3.06 8.16 -11.66
CA GLY A 35 2.57 9.53 -11.76
C GLY A 35 3.13 10.27 -12.96
N ARG A 36 2.73 11.54 -13.09
CA ARG A 36 3.29 12.47 -14.07
C ARG A 36 4.27 13.39 -13.36
N GLY A 37 5.48 13.49 -13.88
CA GLY A 37 6.46 14.50 -13.50
C GLY A 37 6.82 15.40 -14.69
N ASP A 38 7.67 16.40 -14.45
CA ASP A 38 8.00 17.44 -15.44
C ASP A 38 8.59 16.90 -16.75
N ARG A 39 9.26 15.74 -16.69
CA ARG A 39 9.88 15.06 -17.85
C ARG A 39 9.09 13.82 -18.32
N GLY A 40 7.81 13.70 -17.96
CA GLY A 40 6.93 12.62 -18.37
C GLY A 40 6.57 11.64 -17.25
N LEU A 41 6.79 10.34 -17.45
CA LEU A 41 6.44 9.32 -16.46
C LEU A 41 7.37 9.43 -15.23
N GLN A 42 6.78 9.58 -14.05
CA GLN A 42 7.46 9.44 -12.77
C GLN A 42 7.08 8.09 -12.14
N VAL A 43 8.07 7.36 -11.64
CA VAL A 43 7.87 6.13 -10.88
C VAL A 43 8.56 6.31 -9.53
N ARG A 44 7.83 6.10 -8.45
CA ARG A 44 8.34 6.19 -7.08
C ARG A 44 8.06 4.89 -6.35
N ARG A 45 9.09 4.25 -5.82
CA ARG A 45 8.93 3.13 -4.90
C ARG A 45 8.43 3.68 -3.57
N ILE A 46 7.32 3.16 -3.06
CA ILE A 46 6.69 3.59 -1.79
C ILE A 46 6.62 2.47 -0.76
N ALA A 47 6.97 1.24 -1.16
CA ALA A 47 7.22 0.14 -0.23
C ALA A 47 8.22 -0.84 -0.84
N ALA A 48 8.98 -1.53 0.01
CA ALA A 48 9.95 -2.54 -0.39
C ALA A 48 10.08 -3.63 0.67
N TRP A 49 10.33 -4.86 0.21
CA TRP A 49 10.65 -5.99 1.08
C TRP A 49 12.16 -6.17 1.21
N ASP A 50 12.65 -6.19 2.45
CA ASP A 50 13.99 -6.63 2.82
C ASP A 50 13.99 -8.14 3.06
N GLU A 51 14.47 -8.87 2.06
CA GLU A 51 14.56 -10.34 2.07
C GLU A 51 15.46 -10.88 3.21
N ARG A 52 16.51 -10.14 3.58
CA ARG A 52 17.43 -10.58 4.63
C ARG A 52 16.71 -10.61 5.98
N ARG A 53 15.94 -9.55 6.25
CA ARG A 53 15.21 -9.37 7.52
C ARG A 53 13.80 -9.95 7.52
N ASP A 54 13.30 -10.37 6.35
CA ASP A 54 11.88 -10.68 6.11
C ASP A 54 10.95 -9.56 6.64
N ALA A 55 11.28 -8.32 6.30
CA ALA A 55 10.61 -7.12 6.80
C ALA A 55 10.21 -6.17 5.66
N PHE A 56 9.21 -5.33 5.93
CA PHE A 56 8.73 -4.34 4.98
C PHE A 56 8.99 -2.92 5.46
N SER A 57 9.55 -2.11 4.57
CA SER A 57 9.60 -0.64 4.68
C SER A 57 8.49 -0.07 3.79
N ALA A 58 7.65 0.84 4.31
CA ALA A 58 6.59 1.47 3.54
C ALA A 58 6.40 2.93 3.96
N LEU A 59 6.39 3.84 2.99
CA LEU A 59 6.17 5.28 3.19
C LEU A 59 7.11 5.86 4.26
N GLU A 60 8.40 5.52 4.19
CA GLU A 60 9.40 5.96 5.16
C GLU A 60 9.75 7.44 4.94
N GLU A 61 9.78 7.87 3.68
CA GLU A 61 10.17 9.22 3.30
C GLU A 61 8.96 10.16 3.17
N ALA A 62 9.17 11.44 3.48
CA ALA A 62 8.12 12.46 3.41
C ALA A 62 7.60 12.66 1.98
N GLU A 63 8.47 12.54 0.98
CA GLU A 63 8.14 12.66 -0.44
C GLU A 63 7.26 11.51 -0.94
N GLU A 64 7.40 10.30 -0.37
CA GLU A 64 6.57 9.15 -0.70
C GLU A 64 5.13 9.35 -0.22
N ARG A 65 4.98 9.84 1.01
CA ARG A 65 3.68 10.22 1.59
C ARG A 65 3.04 11.36 0.81
N ALA A 66 3.81 12.40 0.47
CA ALA A 66 3.31 13.52 -0.31
C ALA A 66 2.83 13.10 -1.70
N ALA A 67 3.59 12.28 -2.42
CA ALA A 67 3.22 11.80 -3.74
C ALA A 67 1.95 10.94 -3.71
N LEU A 68 1.80 10.07 -2.71
CA LEU A 68 0.59 9.26 -2.56
C LEU A 68 -0.62 10.12 -2.17
N ALA A 69 -0.46 11.07 -1.25
CA ALA A 69 -1.53 11.99 -0.87
C ALA A 69 -2.02 12.82 -2.07
N GLU A 70 -1.09 13.36 -2.88
CA GLU A 70 -1.41 14.08 -4.11
C GLU A 70 -2.16 13.19 -5.09
N ARG A 71 -1.70 11.95 -5.31
CA ARG A 71 -2.35 10.98 -6.20
C ARG A 71 -3.79 10.69 -5.79
N LEU A 72 -4.07 10.68 -4.48
CA LEU A 72 -5.40 10.44 -3.92
C LEU A 72 -6.26 11.71 -3.82
N GLY A 73 -5.72 12.88 -4.17
CA GLY A 73 -6.42 14.16 -4.02
C GLY A 73 -6.66 14.55 -2.56
N LEU A 74 -5.85 14.05 -1.63
CA LEU A 74 -6.01 14.26 -0.19
C LEU A 74 -5.03 15.32 0.34
N LYS A 75 -5.52 16.15 1.26
CA LYS A 75 -4.64 17.02 2.06
C LYS A 75 -3.76 16.16 2.97
N LYS A 76 -2.50 16.54 3.15
CA LYS A 76 -1.51 15.83 3.99
C LYS A 76 -2.08 15.38 5.34
N ARG A 77 -2.68 16.31 6.10
CA ARG A 77 -3.26 16.01 7.43
C ARG A 77 -4.36 14.95 7.38
N THR A 78 -5.21 14.99 6.36
CA THR A 78 -6.27 13.99 6.15
C THR A 78 -5.65 12.64 5.78
N PHE A 79 -4.67 12.65 4.88
CA PHE A 79 -3.95 11.45 4.47
C PHE A 79 -3.26 10.74 5.64
N ASP A 80 -2.47 11.48 6.44
CA ASP A 80 -1.76 10.93 7.60
C ASP A 80 -2.74 10.35 8.64
N ARG A 81 -3.85 11.06 8.91
CA ARG A 81 -4.90 10.56 9.81
C ARG A 81 -5.53 9.27 9.29
N GLU A 82 -5.88 9.23 8.00
CA GLU A 82 -6.50 8.05 7.40
C GLU A 82 -5.54 6.85 7.34
N LEU A 83 -4.23 7.08 7.15
CA LEU A 83 -3.23 6.02 7.25
C LEU A 83 -3.22 5.38 8.63
N VAL A 84 -3.07 6.18 9.69
CA VAL A 84 -3.05 5.68 11.07
C VAL A 84 -4.35 4.95 11.42
N ARG A 85 -5.49 5.53 11.03
CA ARG A 85 -6.81 4.92 11.29
C ARG A 85 -6.96 3.56 10.61
N ARG A 86 -6.58 3.45 9.34
CA ARG A 86 -6.69 2.20 8.57
C ARG A 86 -5.68 1.15 9.01
N GLU A 87 -4.47 1.57 9.38
CA GLU A 87 -3.47 0.68 9.97
C GLU A 87 -3.97 0.09 11.28
N ALA A 88 -4.50 0.92 12.19
CA ALA A 88 -5.06 0.44 13.46
C ALA A 88 -6.24 -0.53 13.25
N PHE A 89 -7.09 -0.28 12.25
CA PHE A 89 -8.17 -1.21 11.89
C PHE A 89 -7.63 -2.58 11.44
N LEU A 90 -6.65 -2.61 10.51
CA LEU A 90 -6.05 -3.87 10.05
C LEU A 90 -5.31 -4.61 11.17
N GLN A 91 -4.64 -3.88 12.06
CA GLN A 91 -3.99 -4.45 13.24
C GLN A 91 -4.99 -5.11 14.19
N ARG A 92 -6.17 -4.50 14.39
CA ARG A 92 -7.25 -5.11 15.19
C ARG A 92 -7.77 -6.40 14.55
N LEU A 93 -8.06 -6.39 13.24
CA LEU A 93 -8.51 -7.61 12.55
C LEU A 93 -7.52 -8.77 12.71
N MET A 94 -6.22 -8.48 12.60
CA MET A 94 -5.18 -9.50 12.82
C MET A 94 -5.15 -9.97 14.29
N ALA A 95 -5.26 -9.07 15.25
CA ALA A 95 -5.26 -9.40 16.68
C ALA A 95 -6.49 -10.24 17.08
N ASP A 96 -7.64 -9.96 16.47
CA ASP A 96 -8.90 -10.69 16.67
C ASP A 96 -8.94 -12.02 15.90
N GLY A 97 -7.91 -12.32 15.11
CA GLY A 97 -7.80 -13.57 14.33
C GLY A 97 -8.77 -13.65 13.15
N VAL A 98 -9.28 -12.52 12.67
CA VAL A 98 -10.21 -12.48 11.53
C VAL A 98 -9.44 -12.78 10.24
N ALA A 99 -9.62 -14.00 9.73
CA ALA A 99 -8.92 -14.50 8.54
C ALA A 99 -9.85 -15.01 7.43
N GLU A 100 -11.11 -15.33 7.76
CA GLU A 100 -12.11 -15.77 6.78
C GLU A 100 -12.53 -14.61 5.86
N LEU A 101 -12.58 -14.87 4.55
CA LEU A 101 -12.78 -13.83 3.55
C LEU A 101 -14.07 -13.04 3.78
N ASP A 102 -15.17 -13.73 4.07
CA ASP A 102 -16.48 -13.11 4.29
C ASP A 102 -16.49 -12.22 5.55
N ALA A 103 -15.86 -12.69 6.64
CA ALA A 103 -15.73 -11.91 7.87
C ALA A 103 -14.83 -10.67 7.68
N VAL A 104 -13.77 -10.77 6.88
CA VAL A 104 -12.94 -9.61 6.52
C VAL A 104 -13.75 -8.61 5.69
N GLN A 105 -14.55 -9.07 4.74
CA GLN A 105 -15.41 -8.20 3.92
C GLN A 105 -16.42 -7.44 4.78
N GLU A 106 -17.15 -8.14 5.65
CA GLU A 106 -18.11 -7.55 6.58
C GLU A 106 -17.45 -6.47 7.46
N ALA A 107 -16.27 -6.77 8.02
CA ALA A 107 -15.55 -5.80 8.85
C ALA A 107 -15.08 -4.57 8.06
N VAL A 108 -14.67 -4.74 6.79
CA VAL A 108 -14.30 -3.62 5.91
C VAL A 108 -15.50 -2.75 5.57
N GLU A 109 -16.67 -3.35 5.35
CA GLU A 109 -17.92 -2.62 5.10
C GLU A 109 -18.36 -1.83 6.34
N ALA A 110 -18.33 -2.45 7.52
CA ALA A 110 -18.62 -1.78 8.78
C ALA A 110 -17.68 -0.57 8.99
N PHE A 111 -16.38 -0.74 8.82
CA PHE A 111 -15.39 0.32 8.94
C PHE A 111 -15.64 1.49 7.97
N ARG A 112 -16.11 1.21 6.76
CA ARG A 112 -16.49 2.25 5.78
C ARG A 112 -17.70 3.04 6.25
N ASN A 113 -18.74 2.36 6.73
CA ASN A 113 -20.01 2.97 7.13
C ASN A 113 -19.85 3.88 8.37
N GLU A 114 -18.96 3.54 9.31
CA GLU A 114 -18.57 4.41 10.42
C GLU A 114 -17.96 5.77 9.98
N THR A 115 -17.59 5.90 8.70
CA THR A 115 -16.93 7.10 8.15
C THR A 115 -17.87 7.96 7.28
N ALA A 116 -19.09 7.49 7.03
CA ALA A 116 -20.08 8.19 6.20
C ALA A 116 -20.98 9.15 7.00
N GLU A 117 -20.87 9.14 8.33
CA GLU A 117 -21.48 10.08 9.28
C GLU A 117 -20.50 11.20 9.68
#